data_AF-A0A7S0T5E3-F1
#
_entry.id   AF-A0A7S0T5E3-F1
#
_cell.length_a   1.000
_cell.length_b   1.000
_cell.length_c   1.000
_cell.angle_alpha   90.00
_cell.angle_beta   90.00
_cell.angle_gamma   90.00
#
_symmetry.space_group_name_H-M   'P 1'
#
loop_
_entity.id
_entity.type
_entity.pdbx_description
1 polymer ?
#
loop_
_entity_poly.entity_id
_entity_poly.type
_entity_poly.pdbx_seq_one_letter_code
_entity_poly.pdbx_strand_id
1 'polypeptide(L)'
;MVDELKMFTMPHRVLLTGTPIQNSSLEVYALLNFVDPESFHSESAFTEEFGDIKDAETVERLKTLMRPYLLRRLKEDVEKVIPPKEETIVSVELTRVQKKWYRALLERNFSFLTKGSKGSNVG
;
A
#
# COMPACT_ATOMS: atom_id res chain seq x y z
N MET A 1 16.23 -5.86 6.28
CA MET A 1 15.29 -6.97 6.10
C MET A 1 15.40 -7.63 4.73
N VAL A 2 15.09 -6.96 3.60
CA VAL A 2 15.28 -7.58 2.26
C VAL A 2 16.75 -7.85 1.94
N ASP A 3 17.65 -6.94 2.32
CA ASP A 3 19.09 -7.08 2.06
C ASP A 3 19.77 -8.18 2.89
N GLU A 4 19.27 -8.49 4.08
CA GLU A 4 19.75 -9.60 4.91
C GLU A 4 19.33 -10.95 4.32
N LEU A 5 18.12 -11.01 3.76
CA LEU A 5 17.60 -12.18 3.06
C LEU A 5 18.36 -12.50 1.76
N LYS A 6 18.97 -11.49 1.13
CA LYS A 6 19.86 -11.68 -0.05
C LYS A 6 21.18 -12.37 0.30
N MET A 7 21.59 -12.42 1.56
CA MET A 7 22.82 -13.08 1.98
C MET A 7 22.71 -14.61 2.00
N PHE A 8 21.49 -15.16 1.93
CA PHE A 8 21.25 -16.59 1.91
C PHE A 8 21.22 -17.12 0.48
N THR A 9 22.07 -18.10 0.17
CA THR A 9 21.99 -18.85 -1.08
C THR A 9 20.78 -19.78 -1.02
N MET A 10 19.70 -19.42 -1.72
CA MET A 10 18.48 -20.22 -1.78
C MET A 10 18.19 -20.63 -3.22
N PRO A 11 18.02 -21.94 -3.51
CA PRO A 11 17.71 -22.41 -4.86
C PRO A 11 16.28 -22.03 -5.31
N HIS A 12 15.36 -21.86 -4.37
CA HIS A 12 13.98 -21.44 -4.63
C HIS A 12 13.51 -20.44 -3.59
N ARG A 13 12.79 -19.40 -4.04
CA ARG A 13 12.19 -18.37 -3.19
C ARG A 13 10.70 -18.28 -3.46
N VAL A 14 9.90 -18.34 -2.41
CA VAL A 14 8.43 -18.18 -2.48
C VAL A 14 8.04 -17.08 -1.52
N LEU A 15 7.32 -16.08 -2.03
CA LEU A 15 6.81 -14.97 -1.24
C LEU A 15 5.29 -15.11 -1.07
N LEU A 16 4.82 -15.01 0.17
CA LEU A 16 3.40 -15.08 0.51
C LEU A 16 2.95 -13.68 0.96
N THR A 17 2.00 -13.09 0.22
CA THR A 17 1.43 -11.78 0.54
C THR A 17 -0.09 -11.82 0.45
N GLY A 18 -0.77 -11.18 1.42
CA GLY A 18 -2.22 -11.03 1.43
C GLY A 18 -2.73 -9.82 0.63
N THR A 19 -1.83 -8.93 0.23
CA THR A 19 -2.11 -7.71 -0.54
C THR A 19 -1.00 -7.54 -1.58
N PRO A 20 -1.17 -8.11 -2.79
CA PRO A 20 -0.03 -8.37 -3.67
C PRO A 20 0.67 -7.14 -4.24
N ILE A 21 0.03 -5.96 -4.21
CA ILE A 21 0.57 -4.73 -4.80
C ILE A 21 0.09 -3.57 -3.92
N GLN A 22 0.95 -2.95 -3.09
CA GLN A 22 0.75 -1.54 -2.78
C GLN A 22 1.09 -0.77 -4.07
N ASN A 23 0.41 0.32 -4.36
CA ASN A 23 0.50 1.04 -5.65
C ASN A 23 1.84 1.76 -5.88
N SER A 24 2.97 1.20 -5.42
CA SER A 24 4.32 1.73 -5.59
C SER A 24 5.14 0.81 -6.50
N SER A 25 5.65 1.37 -7.59
CA SER A 25 6.62 0.71 -8.48
C SER A 25 7.83 0.19 -7.74
N LEU A 26 8.27 0.88 -6.69
CA LEU A 26 9.40 0.49 -5.86
C LEU A 26 9.15 -0.81 -5.07
N GLU A 27 7.94 -0.97 -4.52
CA GLU A 27 7.59 -2.20 -3.80
C GLU A 27 7.54 -3.38 -4.79
N VAL A 28 6.95 -3.17 -5.97
CA VAL A 28 6.93 -4.18 -7.03
C VAL A 28 8.35 -4.59 -7.44
N TYR A 29 9.25 -3.62 -7.65
CA TYR A 29 10.65 -3.90 -7.93
C TYR A 29 11.30 -4.74 -6.82
N ALA A 30 11.13 -4.35 -5.56
CA ALA A 30 11.74 -5.05 -4.43
C ALA A 30 11.29 -6.53 -4.37
N LEU A 31 10.02 -6.81 -4.66
CA LEU A 31 9.49 -8.18 -4.70
C LEU A 31 10.07 -8.97 -5.88
N LEU A 32 10.13 -8.38 -7.07
CA LEU A 32 10.66 -9.03 -8.27
C LEU A 32 12.17 -9.27 -8.18
N ASN A 33 12.93 -8.27 -7.73
CA ASN A 33 14.37 -8.40 -7.46
C ASN A 33 14.66 -9.46 -6.39
N PHE A 34 13.78 -9.59 -5.38
CA PHE A 34 13.93 -10.64 -4.40
C PHE A 34 13.70 -12.04 -5.00
N VAL A 35 12.70 -12.21 -5.86
CA VAL A 35 12.38 -13.51 -6.47
C VAL A 35 13.39 -13.89 -7.55
N ASP A 36 13.74 -12.96 -8.44
CA ASP A 36 14.67 -13.14 -9.56
C ASP A 36 15.60 -11.91 -9.72
N PRO A 37 16.71 -11.85 -8.97
CA PRO A 37 17.65 -10.74 -9.02
C PRO A 37 18.42 -10.66 -10.34
N GLU A 38 18.49 -11.73 -11.13
CA GLU A 38 19.19 -11.73 -12.43
C GLU A 38 18.39 -10.95 -13.47
N SER A 39 17.09 -11.23 -13.57
CA SER A 39 16.18 -10.48 -14.45
C SER A 39 15.94 -9.06 -13.98
N PHE A 40 15.95 -8.81 -12.65
CA PHE A 40 15.60 -7.52 -12.04
C PHE A 40 16.77 -6.89 -11.30
N HIS A 41 17.94 -6.80 -11.92
CA HIS A 41 19.18 -6.37 -11.25
C HIS A 41 19.27 -4.85 -10.98
N SER A 42 18.47 -4.02 -11.66
CA SER A 42 18.60 -2.55 -11.62
C SER A 42 17.28 -1.86 -11.26
N GLU A 43 17.27 -1.22 -10.09
CA GLU A 43 16.16 -0.37 -9.65
C GLU A 43 15.97 0.85 -10.57
N SER A 44 17.08 1.44 -11.05
CA SER A 44 17.02 2.63 -11.89
C SER A 44 16.40 2.32 -13.24
N ALA A 45 16.77 1.19 -13.87
CA ALA A 45 16.17 0.76 -15.13
C ALA A 45 14.68 0.44 -14.96
N PHE A 46 14.32 -0.23 -13.86
CA PHE A 46 12.93 -0.53 -13.56
C PHE A 46 12.11 0.75 -13.31
N THR A 47 12.68 1.73 -12.62
CA THR A 47 12.00 3.02 -12.33
C THR A 47 11.91 3.90 -13.57
N GLU A 48 12.86 3.83 -14.49
CA GLU A 48 12.78 4.52 -15.78
C GLU A 48 11.61 3.98 -16.61
N GLU A 49 11.37 2.66 -16.59
CA GLU A 49 10.31 2.02 -17.37
C GLU A 49 8.93 2.05 -16.67
N PHE A 50 8.89 1.86 -15.35
CA PHE A 50 7.66 1.66 -14.57
C PHE A 50 7.47 2.66 -13.42
N GLY A 51 8.32 3.68 -13.29
CA GLY A 51 8.30 4.64 -12.18
C GLY A 51 7.02 5.46 -12.10
N ASP A 52 6.46 5.85 -13.25
CA ASP A 52 5.21 6.61 -13.33
C ASP A 52 4.05 5.73 -13.84
N ILE A 53 3.40 5.03 -12.92
CA ILE A 53 2.27 4.13 -13.20
C ILE A 53 0.97 4.95 -13.40
N LYS A 54 0.95 5.86 -14.39
CA LYS A 54 -0.23 6.65 -14.75
C LYS A 54 -0.95 6.14 -15.99
N ASP A 55 -0.20 5.53 -16.92
CA ASP A 55 -0.75 5.08 -18.19
C ASP A 55 -1.24 3.63 -18.11
N ALA A 56 -2.43 3.39 -18.66
CA ALA A 56 -3.03 2.05 -18.70
C ALA A 56 -2.13 1.04 -19.45
N GLU A 57 -1.40 1.49 -20.47
CA GLU A 57 -0.45 0.66 -21.22
C GLU A 57 0.73 0.21 -20.35
N THR A 58 1.31 1.11 -19.57
CA THR A 58 2.41 0.80 -18.64
C THR A 58 1.93 -0.16 -17.55
N VAL A 59 0.69 0.00 -17.07
CA VAL A 59 0.06 -0.96 -16.14
C VAL A 59 -0.06 -2.36 -16.76
N GLU A 60 -0.53 -2.47 -18.00
CA GLU A 60 -0.69 -3.78 -18.65
C GLU A 60 0.66 -4.45 -18.97
N ARG A 61 1.68 -3.68 -19.35
CA ARG A 61 3.05 -4.18 -19.52
C ARG A 61 3.60 -4.73 -18.21
N LEU A 62 3.45 -3.97 -17.10
CA LEU A 62 3.87 -4.41 -15.79
C LEU A 62 3.14 -5.67 -15.34
N LYS A 63 1.81 -5.75 -15.52
CA LYS A 63 1.03 -6.97 -15.21
C LYS A 63 1.51 -8.17 -16.00
N THR A 64 1.82 -7.99 -17.29
CA THR A 64 2.31 -9.07 -18.16
C THR A 64 3.66 -9.59 -17.68
N LEU A 65 4.56 -8.67 -17.30
CA LEU A 65 5.86 -8.98 -16.74
C LEU A 65 5.76 -9.74 -15.40
N MET A 66 4.81 -9.37 -14.54
CA MET A 66 4.60 -10.00 -13.23
C MET A 66 3.88 -11.36 -13.30
N ARG A 67 3.12 -11.62 -14.38
CA ARG A 67 2.27 -12.81 -14.55
C ARG A 67 2.96 -14.16 -14.28
N PRO A 68 4.20 -14.42 -14.73
CA PRO A 68 4.89 -15.68 -14.42
C PRO A 68 5.34 -15.80 -12.96
N TYR A 69 5.49 -14.68 -12.25
CA TYR A 69 5.96 -14.64 -10.85
C TYR A 69 4.80 -14.64 -9.83
N LEU A 70 3.59 -14.32 -10.27
CA LEU A 70 2.43 -14.16 -9.40
C LEU A 70 1.39 -15.27 -9.61
N LEU A 71 1.12 -16.02 -8.55
CA LEU A 71 -0.07 -16.84 -8.46
C LEU A 71 -1.12 -16.13 -7.62
N ARG A 72 -2.06 -15.43 -8.28
CA ARG A 72 -3.21 -14.78 -7.61
C ARG A 72 -4.46 -15.63 -7.79
N ARG A 73 -5.15 -15.93 -6.69
CA ARG A 73 -6.51 -16.52 -6.68
C ARG A 73 -7.47 -15.53 -6.03
N LEU A 74 -8.63 -15.25 -6.64
CA LEU A 74 -9.68 -14.50 -5.98
C LEU A 74 -10.50 -15.45 -5.10
N LYS A 75 -11.06 -14.96 -3.98
CA LYS A 75 -11.97 -15.78 -3.16
C LYS A 75 -13.17 -16.28 -3.98
N GLU A 76 -13.64 -15.48 -4.94
CA GLU A 76 -14.69 -15.84 -5.90
C GLU A 76 -14.29 -17.04 -6.80
N ASP A 77 -12.99 -17.20 -7.10
CA ASP A 77 -12.47 -18.32 -7.90
C ASP A 77 -12.34 -19.63 -7.10
N VAL A 78 -12.33 -19.55 -5.76
CA VAL A 78 -11.98 -20.69 -4.87
C VAL A 78 -13.16 -21.15 -4.02
N GLU A 79 -14.05 -20.25 -3.60
CA GLU A 79 -15.15 -20.58 -2.68
C GLU A 79 -16.50 -20.08 -3.20
N LYS A 80 -17.28 -21.01 -3.79
CA LYS A 80 -18.66 -20.78 -4.25
C LYS A 80 -19.69 -20.63 -3.10
N VAL A 81 -19.26 -20.71 -1.84
CA VAL A 81 -20.13 -20.78 -0.65
C VAL A 81 -20.10 -19.48 0.18
N ILE A 82 -19.14 -18.58 -0.06
CA ILE A 82 -19.11 -17.29 0.65
C ILE A 82 -20.19 -16.38 0.06
N PRO A 83 -21.11 -15.83 0.87
CA PRO A 83 -22.05 -14.82 0.40
C PRO A 83 -21.29 -13.57 -0.09
N PRO A 84 -21.79 -12.87 -1.12
CA PRO A 84 -21.09 -11.72 -1.69
C PRO A 84 -20.80 -10.66 -0.62
N LYS A 85 -19.66 -9.98 -0.75
CA LYS A 85 -19.30 -8.88 0.15
C LYS A 85 -20.30 -7.74 -0.03
N GLU A 86 -21.02 -7.38 1.03
CA GLU A 86 -21.87 -6.19 1.06
C GLU A 86 -21.05 -4.99 1.55
N GLU A 87 -20.93 -3.96 0.71
CA GLU A 87 -20.39 -2.65 1.10
C GLU A 87 -21.53 -1.67 1.30
N THR A 88 -21.64 -1.10 2.51
CA THR A 88 -22.60 -0.03 2.81
C THR A 88 -21.83 1.22 3.20
N ILE A 89 -21.97 2.28 2.40
CA ILE A 89 -21.41 3.59 2.71
C ILE A 89 -22.42 4.36 3.58
N VAL A 90 -22.13 4.48 4.88
CA VAL A 90 -22.94 5.30 5.78
C VAL A 90 -22.36 6.72 5.84
N SER A 91 -22.97 7.63 5.10
CA SER A 91 -22.62 9.05 5.18
C SER A 91 -23.08 9.63 6.51
N VAL A 92 -22.15 10.13 7.31
CA VAL A 92 -22.45 10.81 8.59
C VAL A 92 -22.07 12.28 8.51
N GLU A 93 -22.89 13.13 9.12
CA GLU A 93 -22.51 14.51 9.33
C GLU A 93 -21.57 14.67 10.51
N LEU A 94 -20.57 15.54 10.36
CA LEU A 94 -19.76 15.96 11.50
C LEU A 94 -20.66 16.66 12.55
N THR A 95 -20.52 16.24 13.80
CA THR A 95 -21.16 16.92 14.94
C THR A 95 -20.66 18.37 15.06
N ARG A 96 -21.40 19.23 15.76
CA ARG A 96 -21.02 20.63 15.99
C ARG A 96 -19.60 20.79 16.56
N VAL A 97 -19.20 19.92 17.47
CA VAL A 97 -17.87 19.92 18.09
C VAL A 97 -16.79 19.50 17.08
N GLN A 98 -17.05 18.45 16.29
CA GLN A 98 -16.13 18.02 15.24
C GLN A 98 -15.97 19.07 14.13
N LYS A 99 -17.06 19.71 13.68
CA LYS A 99 -17.00 20.84 12.72
C LYS A 99 -16.12 21.98 13.25
N LYS A 100 -16.20 22.28 14.55
CA LYS A 100 -15.39 23.32 15.21
C LYS A 100 -13.89 22.98 15.21
N TRP A 101 -13.53 21.75 15.59
CA TRP A 101 -12.14 21.30 15.58
C TRP A 101 -11.58 21.16 14.16
N TYR A 102 -12.40 20.67 13.23
CA TYR A 102 -12.03 20.52 11.82
C TYR A 102 -11.72 21.88 11.17
N ARG A 103 -12.54 22.91 11.44
CA ARG A 103 -12.26 24.30 11.04
C ARG A 103 -10.99 24.85 11.70
N ALA A 104 -10.83 24.66 13.01
CA ALA A 104 -9.64 25.12 13.73
C ALA A 104 -8.33 24.50 13.18
N LEU A 105 -8.38 23.23 12.75
CA LEU A 105 -7.26 22.54 12.11
C LEU A 105 -6.98 23.08 10.71
N LEU A 106 -8.02 23.25 9.87
CA LEU A 106 -7.91 23.80 8.52
C LEU A 106 -7.37 25.23 8.51
N GLU A 107 -7.78 26.05 9.48
CA GLU A 107 -7.36 27.45 9.62
C GLU A 107 -5.95 27.60 10.24
N ARG A 108 -5.23 26.50 10.50
CA ARG A 108 -3.92 26.48 11.20
C ARG A 108 -3.93 27.29 12.51
N ASN A 109 -5.08 27.36 13.19
CA ASN A 109 -5.25 28.13 14.42
C ASN A 109 -4.70 27.35 15.64
N PHE A 110 -3.37 27.22 15.72
CA PHE A 110 -2.63 26.56 16.82
C PHE A 110 -2.99 27.10 18.22
N SER A 111 -3.43 28.36 18.32
CA SER A 111 -3.83 29.00 19.58
C SER A 111 -5.14 28.47 20.17
N PHE A 112 -6.00 27.84 19.35
CA PHE A 112 -7.26 27.25 19.81
C PHE A 112 -7.07 25.80 20.27
N LEU A 113 -6.20 25.04 19.59
CA LEU A 113 -5.84 23.65 19.91
C LEU A 113 -5.10 23.53 21.25
N THR A 114 -4.32 24.53 21.61
CA THR A 114 -3.49 24.53 22.83
C THR A 114 -4.25 24.87 24.12
N LYS A 115 -5.49 25.35 24.05
CA LYS A 115 -6.29 25.67 25.25
C LYS A 115 -6.77 24.44 26.03
N GLY A 116 -6.72 23.24 25.44
CA GLY A 116 -7.02 21.97 26.12
C GLY A 116 -5.83 21.33 26.87
N SER A 117 -4.61 21.87 26.72
CA SER A 117 -3.37 21.26 27.24
C SER A 117 -2.91 21.80 28.60
N LYS A 118 -3.66 22.71 29.24
CA LYS A 118 -3.38 23.05 30.64
C LYS A 118 -3.93 21.96 31.54
N GLY A 119 -3.09 20.95 31.77
CA GLY A 119 -3.28 19.92 32.77
C GLY A 119 -3.75 20.53 34.08
N SER A 120 -4.92 20.09 34.52
CA SER A 120 -5.28 20.12 35.92
C SER A 120 -4.41 19.10 36.62
N ASN A 121 -3.32 19.58 37.23
CA ASN A 121 -2.65 18.94 38.36
C ASN A 121 -1.79 20.02 39.02
N VAL A 122 -2.44 20.81 39.88
CA VAL A 122 -1.76 21.51 40.98
C VAL A 122 -2.22 20.77 42.24
N GLY A 123 -1.30 19.98 42.77
CA GLY A 123 -1.31 19.41 44.11
C GLY A 123 0.13 19.43 44.58
#